data_AF-A0A383W8I4-F1
#
_entry.id   AF-A0A383W8I4-F1
#
_cell.length_a   1.000
_cell.length_b   1.000
_cell.length_c   1.000
_cell.angle_alpha   90.00
_cell.angle_beta   90.00
_cell.angle_gamma   90.00
#
_symmetry.space_group_name_H-M   'P 1'
#
loop_
_entity.id
_entity.type
_entity.pdbx_description
1 polymer ?
#
loop_
_entity_poly.entity_id
_entity_poly.type
_entity_poly.pdbx_seq_one_letter_code
_entity_poly.pdbx_strand_id
1 'polypeptide(L)'
;MSADADQRRTAQSVLFATVNSRASKVSQQHGSTRLHSFCNTKLQSWSSSSSNGKLEICITTPPGQVEAGELLMQCMYAAQPDLSTCSQEQLLQLLLLADSYGVPKVIGAAAAAFDSIVSADLQWETVQARYALPPGCAELDACKPLFEAAGEKLQDELGDLELAWADASKQQLLLGLPQPALLQLLQDDNTCVASENTVFFTISQWCRQQQQPAQQQQQQQQQEAVAMSAKHDLLKLVRMQHCTGLYATAVVARTRLAQSLFSAAEIAEACVLASAGKRSQVAQTLLEHSPAVARFPAWKAAKRPASAMRQLDMQWQLPLQQLQEAVQQHLQHKLKMHYLLSTRHTWQGTCFMLKVEVTTDTAAPRTQLGLYIRMLDVPSGGVRSATYKLSIAAAPGSQAGNTKPDIELGPLTYTWTNEKGRGNNKLVTFDALSNWQQAEAKLRQLGLVHSDGCLHLRGLVTNIE
;
A
#
# COMPACT_ATOMS: atom_id res chain seq x y z
N MET A 1 -25.64 18.70 36.40
CA MET A 1 -26.39 18.44 35.15
C MET A 1 -26.52 19.75 34.41
N SER A 2 -26.17 19.76 33.12
CA SER A 2 -26.37 20.82 32.13
C SER A 2 -25.50 22.08 32.24
N ALA A 3 -24.36 22.07 31.55
CA ALA A 3 -23.73 23.25 30.94
C ALA A 3 -22.54 22.79 30.07
N ASP A 4 -22.80 22.18 28.90
CA ASP A 4 -21.72 21.96 27.91
C ASP A 4 -22.26 21.67 26.49
N ALA A 5 -23.04 22.61 25.96
CA ALA A 5 -23.61 22.48 24.62
C ALA A 5 -23.75 23.84 23.92
N ASP A 6 -22.64 24.56 23.67
CA ASP A 6 -22.71 25.70 22.73
C ASP A 6 -21.40 26.17 22.06
N GLN A 7 -20.43 25.30 21.82
CA GLN A 7 -19.21 25.67 21.08
C GLN A 7 -18.77 24.62 20.04
N ARG A 8 -19.57 24.47 18.99
CA ARG A 8 -19.10 23.94 17.69
C ARG A 8 -19.71 24.75 16.54
N ARG A 9 -19.40 26.04 16.46
CA ARG A 9 -19.55 26.80 15.19
C ARG A 9 -18.29 26.53 14.36
N THR A 10 -18.41 25.63 13.39
CA THR A 10 -17.41 25.43 12.34
C THR A 10 -17.24 26.76 11.59
N ALA A 11 -16.05 27.35 11.63
CA ALA A 11 -15.75 28.62 10.97
C ALA A 11 -15.76 28.41 9.44
N GLN A 12 -16.91 28.68 8.80
CA GLN A 12 -16.98 28.85 7.35
C GLN A 12 -16.49 30.26 7.00
N SER A 13 -15.54 30.36 6.07
CA SER A 13 -15.08 31.64 5.56
C SER A 13 -15.97 32.07 4.39
N VAL A 14 -16.45 33.31 4.43
CA VAL A 14 -17.35 33.88 3.41
C VAL A 14 -16.61 34.97 2.67
N LEU A 15 -16.42 34.79 1.37
CA LEU A 15 -15.89 35.82 0.48
C LEU A 15 -17.02 36.64 -0.11
N PHE A 16 -16.88 37.97 -0.05
CA PHE A 16 -17.87 38.92 -0.55
C PHE A 16 -17.39 39.56 -1.86
N ALA A 17 -18.15 39.35 -2.94
CA ALA A 17 -17.96 40.08 -4.19
C ALA A 17 -19.05 41.15 -4.36
N THR A 18 -18.66 42.41 -4.54
CA THR A 18 -19.61 43.51 -4.80
C THR A 18 -19.79 43.70 -6.30
N VAL A 19 -21.02 43.53 -6.80
CA VAL A 19 -21.36 43.75 -8.22
C VAL A 19 -22.01 45.12 -8.39
N ASN A 20 -21.42 45.99 -9.21
CA ASN A 20 -21.98 47.31 -9.53
C ASN A 20 -23.10 47.19 -10.59
N SER A 21 -24.32 47.65 -10.27
CA SER A 21 -25.54 47.43 -11.07
C SER A 21 -25.63 48.19 -12.41
N ARG A 22 -24.57 48.88 -12.84
CA ARG A 22 -24.55 49.70 -14.08
C ARG A 22 -24.15 48.94 -15.37
N ALA A 23 -23.89 47.64 -15.31
CA ALA A 23 -23.35 46.87 -16.46
C ALA A 23 -24.37 46.00 -17.23
N SER A 24 -25.67 46.05 -16.93
CA SER A 24 -26.65 45.07 -17.49
C SER A 24 -27.17 45.33 -18.92
N LYS A 25 -26.38 45.89 -19.85
CA LYS A 25 -26.87 46.10 -21.25
C LYS A 25 -25.96 45.67 -22.40
N VAL A 26 -24.80 45.06 -22.17
CA VAL A 26 -23.96 44.56 -23.27
C VAL A 26 -23.44 43.17 -22.92
N SER A 27 -24.07 42.13 -23.48
CA SER A 27 -23.44 40.89 -23.97
C SER A 27 -24.50 39.79 -24.11
N GLN A 28 -25.17 39.76 -25.26
CA GLN A 28 -25.88 38.58 -25.77
C GLN A 28 -25.15 38.14 -27.03
N GLN A 29 -24.08 37.35 -26.90
CA GLN A 29 -23.58 36.44 -27.94
C GLN A 29 -22.29 35.75 -27.45
N HIS A 30 -22.43 34.54 -26.92
CA HIS A 30 -21.58 33.34 -27.07
C HIS A 30 -21.76 32.41 -25.86
N GLY A 31 -21.82 31.10 -26.11
CA GLY A 31 -22.44 30.12 -25.22
C GLY A 31 -21.64 29.79 -23.96
N SER A 32 -22.05 30.39 -22.84
CA SER A 32 -21.59 30.05 -21.49
C SER A 32 -22.81 29.85 -20.59
N THR A 33 -23.31 28.60 -20.51
CA THR A 33 -24.66 28.32 -20.00
C THR A 33 -24.73 27.93 -18.52
N ARG A 34 -23.62 27.64 -17.82
CA ARG A 34 -23.66 27.15 -16.41
C ARG A 34 -23.27 28.16 -15.33
N LEU A 35 -22.27 29.01 -15.55
CA LEU A 35 -22.03 30.14 -14.63
C LEU A 35 -23.24 31.09 -14.65
N HIS A 36 -23.80 31.27 -15.85
CA HIS A 36 -25.07 31.95 -16.05
C HIS A 36 -26.18 31.26 -15.25
N SER A 37 -26.23 29.92 -15.13
CA SER A 37 -27.26 29.28 -14.31
C SER A 37 -27.07 29.50 -12.82
N PHE A 38 -25.88 29.32 -12.22
CA PHE A 38 -25.73 29.55 -10.77
C PHE A 38 -25.98 31.01 -10.40
N CYS A 39 -25.29 31.94 -11.08
CA CYS A 39 -25.46 33.37 -10.83
C CYS A 39 -26.86 33.84 -11.22
N ASN A 40 -27.48 33.36 -12.31
CA ASN A 40 -28.85 33.75 -12.63
C ASN A 40 -29.87 33.15 -11.69
N THR A 41 -29.71 31.90 -11.25
CA THR A 41 -30.62 31.32 -10.26
C THR A 41 -30.54 32.12 -8.97
N LYS A 42 -29.33 32.57 -8.56
CA LYS A 42 -29.18 33.49 -7.42
C LYS A 42 -29.77 34.88 -7.69
N LEU A 43 -29.52 35.47 -8.86
CA LEU A 43 -30.10 36.75 -9.28
C LEU A 43 -31.63 36.71 -9.40
N GLN A 44 -32.20 35.57 -9.82
CA GLN A 44 -33.64 35.36 -9.99
C GLN A 44 -34.33 35.03 -8.67
N SER A 45 -33.63 34.36 -7.74
CA SER A 45 -34.14 34.09 -6.39
C SER A 45 -33.94 35.25 -5.42
N TRP A 46 -33.30 36.34 -5.85
CA TRP A 46 -33.18 37.55 -5.04
C TRP A 46 -34.51 38.30 -4.94
N SER A 47 -35.18 38.08 -3.81
CA SER A 47 -36.20 39.01 -3.30
C SER A 47 -35.51 40.22 -2.67
N SER A 48 -36.11 41.39 -2.81
CA SER A 48 -35.59 42.74 -2.54
C SER A 48 -35.32 43.08 -1.05
N SER A 49 -35.02 42.09 -0.21
CA SER A 49 -34.88 42.23 1.25
C SER A 49 -33.46 42.52 1.75
N SER A 50 -32.48 42.81 0.87
CA SER A 50 -31.15 43.28 1.30
C SER A 50 -31.25 44.68 1.91
N SER A 51 -31.10 44.77 3.23
CA SER A 51 -31.28 45.98 4.05
C SER A 51 -30.31 47.13 3.73
N ASN A 52 -29.27 46.90 2.92
CA ASN A 52 -28.23 47.90 2.61
C ASN A 52 -28.13 48.28 1.13
N GLY A 53 -29.01 47.78 0.25
CA GLY A 53 -29.00 48.11 -1.18
C GLY A 53 -27.76 47.64 -1.97
N LYS A 54 -26.82 46.93 -1.34
CA LYS A 54 -25.69 46.27 -2.00
C LYS A 54 -26.05 44.83 -2.34
N LEU A 55 -25.65 44.40 -3.53
CA LEU A 55 -25.76 43.03 -4.00
C LEU A 55 -24.51 42.27 -3.56
N GLU A 56 -24.69 41.24 -2.76
CA GLU A 56 -23.62 40.39 -2.24
C GLU A 56 -23.77 38.98 -2.79
N ILE A 57 -22.76 38.53 -3.53
CA ILE A 57 -22.63 37.12 -3.92
C ILE A 57 -21.65 36.48 -2.94
N CYS A 58 -22.14 35.52 -2.16
CA CYS A 58 -21.30 34.72 -1.27
C CYS A 58 -20.79 33.48 -1.99
N ILE A 59 -19.46 33.36 -2.09
CA ILE A 59 -18.78 32.12 -2.45
C ILE A 59 -18.33 31.47 -1.14
N THR A 60 -18.97 30.36 -0.82
CA THR A 60 -18.57 29.51 0.30
C THR A 60 -17.32 28.73 -0.10
N THR A 61 -16.27 28.85 0.70
CA THR A 61 -15.04 28.06 0.55
C THR A 61 -14.88 27.16 1.79
N PRO A 62 -14.31 25.96 1.64
CA PRO A 62 -13.88 25.16 2.77
C PRO A 62 -12.87 25.93 3.65
N PRO A 63 -12.78 25.64 4.96
CA PRO A 63 -11.79 26.27 5.82
C PRO A 63 -10.37 26.12 5.25
N GLY A 64 -9.62 27.23 5.20
CA GLY A 64 -8.26 27.26 4.65
C GLY A 64 -8.17 27.42 3.13
N GLN A 65 -9.29 27.47 2.39
CA GLN A 65 -9.31 27.58 0.93
C GLN A 65 -9.77 28.97 0.42
N VAL A 66 -9.56 30.01 1.23
CA VAL A 66 -9.94 31.39 0.88
C VAL A 66 -9.18 31.85 -0.37
N GLU A 67 -7.88 31.58 -0.44
CA GLU A 67 -7.03 31.93 -1.60
C GLU A 67 -7.53 31.29 -2.89
N ALA A 68 -7.97 30.02 -2.84
CA ALA A 68 -8.54 29.34 -4.01
C ALA A 68 -9.87 30.00 -4.46
N GLY A 69 -10.68 30.49 -3.51
CA GLY A 69 -11.90 31.26 -3.83
C GLY A 69 -11.61 32.62 -4.46
N GLU A 70 -10.59 33.33 -3.98
CA GLU A 70 -10.11 34.58 -4.59
C GLU A 70 -9.56 34.32 -6.00
N LEU A 71 -8.78 33.26 -6.17
CA LEU A 71 -8.25 32.86 -7.47
C LEU A 71 -9.37 32.48 -8.44
N LEU A 72 -10.39 31.74 -7.99
CA LEU A 72 -11.58 31.43 -8.81
C LEU A 72 -12.23 32.71 -9.32
N MET A 73 -12.44 33.69 -8.44
CA MET A 73 -13.01 34.98 -8.82
C MET A 73 -12.16 35.70 -9.84
N GLN A 74 -10.84 35.78 -9.63
CA GLN A 74 -9.93 36.39 -10.61
C GLN A 74 -10.02 35.70 -11.98
N CYS A 75 -10.03 34.36 -11.99
CA CYS A 75 -10.13 33.57 -13.22
C CYS A 75 -11.48 33.73 -13.94
N MET A 76 -12.57 33.97 -13.21
CA MET A 76 -13.89 34.24 -13.80
C MET A 76 -13.91 35.55 -14.60
N TYR A 77 -13.16 36.57 -14.16
CA TYR A 77 -13.08 37.87 -14.84
C TYR A 77 -11.95 37.96 -15.86
N ALA A 78 -10.90 37.14 -15.74
CA ALA A 78 -9.80 37.10 -16.70
C ALA A 78 -10.27 36.58 -18.06
N ALA A 79 -9.80 37.17 -19.17
CA ALA A 79 -10.08 36.67 -20.52
C ALA A 79 -9.44 35.29 -20.76
N GLN A 80 -8.20 35.12 -20.29
CA GLN A 80 -7.45 33.87 -20.28
C GLN A 80 -6.73 33.77 -18.92
N PRO A 81 -7.18 32.91 -18.00
CA PRO A 81 -6.51 32.74 -16.72
C PRO A 81 -5.12 32.14 -16.92
N ASP A 82 -4.09 32.78 -16.36
CA ASP A 82 -2.76 32.20 -16.26
C ASP A 82 -2.62 31.53 -14.89
N LEU A 83 -2.42 30.22 -14.89
CA LEU A 83 -2.30 29.37 -13.71
C LEU A 83 -0.92 28.71 -13.59
N SER A 84 0.05 29.14 -14.39
CA SER A 84 1.39 28.56 -14.45
C SER A 84 2.18 28.69 -13.13
N THR A 85 1.84 29.66 -12.29
CA THR A 85 2.49 29.89 -10.99
C THR A 85 1.80 29.18 -9.82
N CYS A 86 0.64 28.55 -10.05
CA CYS A 86 -0.12 27.89 -8.98
C CYS A 86 0.51 26.56 -8.58
N SER A 87 0.47 26.25 -7.29
CA SER A 87 0.86 24.90 -6.82
C SER A 87 -0.17 23.85 -7.27
N GLN A 88 0.23 22.58 -7.32
CA GLN A 88 -0.70 21.49 -7.68
C GLN A 88 -1.88 21.40 -6.70
N GLU A 89 -1.65 21.67 -5.43
CA GLU A 89 -2.71 21.76 -4.42
C GLU A 89 -3.71 22.89 -4.72
N GLN A 90 -3.21 24.09 -5.04
CA GLN A 90 -4.07 25.22 -5.41
C GLN A 90 -4.88 24.94 -6.68
N LEU A 91 -4.27 24.29 -7.68
CA LEU A 91 -4.97 23.87 -8.90
C LEU A 91 -6.09 22.87 -8.60
N LEU A 92 -5.87 21.90 -7.71
CA LEU A 92 -6.86 20.93 -7.26
C LEU A 92 -8.03 21.59 -6.52
N GLN A 93 -7.72 22.50 -5.59
CA GLN A 93 -8.73 23.27 -4.86
C GLN A 93 -9.54 24.15 -5.82
N LEU A 94 -8.88 24.82 -6.76
CA LEU A 94 -9.51 25.63 -7.80
C LEU A 94 -10.42 24.79 -8.70
N LEU A 95 -9.99 23.59 -9.09
CA LEU A 95 -10.77 22.65 -9.91
C LEU A 95 -12.07 22.23 -9.19
N LEU A 96 -11.97 21.86 -7.91
CA LEU A 96 -13.11 21.49 -7.06
C LEU A 96 -14.10 22.64 -6.89
N LEU A 97 -13.61 23.85 -6.61
CA LEU A 97 -14.46 25.03 -6.50
C LEU A 97 -15.11 25.35 -7.85
N ALA A 98 -14.34 25.35 -8.94
CA ALA A 98 -14.86 25.62 -10.28
C ALA A 98 -15.94 24.62 -10.71
N ASP A 99 -15.80 23.33 -10.38
CA ASP A 99 -16.86 22.32 -10.59
C ASP A 99 -18.11 22.64 -9.75
N SER A 100 -17.94 22.90 -8.45
CA SER A 100 -19.06 23.19 -7.54
C SER A 100 -19.89 24.42 -7.94
N TYR A 101 -19.25 25.43 -8.53
CA TYR A 101 -19.91 26.66 -9.01
C TYR A 101 -20.24 26.62 -10.52
N GLY A 102 -19.92 25.52 -11.22
CA GLY A 102 -20.21 25.36 -12.64
C GLY A 102 -19.49 26.39 -13.52
N VAL A 103 -18.17 26.49 -13.38
CA VAL A 103 -17.29 27.41 -14.11
C VAL A 103 -16.38 26.67 -15.12
N PRO A 104 -16.90 26.14 -16.26
CA PRO A 104 -16.13 25.32 -17.19
C PRO A 104 -14.84 25.96 -17.71
N LYS A 105 -14.82 27.29 -17.85
CA LYS A 105 -13.64 28.02 -18.30
C LYS A 105 -12.46 27.85 -17.34
N VAL A 106 -12.72 27.92 -16.04
CA VAL A 106 -11.67 27.79 -15.01
C VAL A 106 -11.25 26.33 -14.87
N ILE A 107 -12.20 25.39 -15.00
CA ILE A 107 -11.89 23.96 -15.10
C ILE A 107 -10.93 23.70 -16.27
N GLY A 108 -11.24 24.23 -17.46
CA GLY A 108 -10.38 24.07 -18.64
C GLY A 108 -8.99 24.66 -18.48
N ALA A 109 -8.88 25.83 -17.82
CA ALA A 109 -7.58 26.43 -17.52
C ALA A 109 -6.77 25.61 -16.49
N ALA A 110 -7.41 25.14 -15.42
CA ALA A 110 -6.76 24.30 -14.40
C ALA A 110 -6.32 22.95 -14.98
N ALA A 111 -7.17 22.34 -15.81
CA ALA A 111 -6.85 21.14 -16.56
C ALA A 111 -5.64 21.32 -17.49
N ALA A 112 -5.60 22.42 -18.27
CA ALA A 112 -4.46 22.73 -19.12
C ALA A 112 -3.17 22.96 -18.32
N ALA A 113 -3.27 23.54 -17.12
CA ALA A 113 -2.14 23.67 -16.21
C ALA A 113 -1.63 22.30 -15.74
N PHE A 114 -2.52 21.36 -15.38
CA PHE A 114 -2.12 19.99 -15.04
C PHE A 114 -1.54 19.23 -16.24
N ASP A 115 -2.07 19.42 -17.44
CA ASP A 115 -1.56 18.80 -18.69
C ASP A 115 -0.11 19.21 -18.99
N SER A 116 0.31 20.39 -18.51
CA SER A 116 1.70 20.85 -18.63
C SER A 116 2.68 20.19 -17.66
N ILE A 117 2.19 19.42 -16.67
CA ILE A 117 3.00 18.74 -15.65
C ILE A 117 3.28 17.31 -16.13
N VAL A 118 4.56 16.96 -16.21
CA VAL A 118 4.99 15.59 -16.52
C VAL A 118 4.56 14.65 -15.39
N SER A 119 4.10 13.44 -15.70
CA SER A 119 3.63 12.46 -14.71
C SER A 119 4.65 12.17 -13.61
N ALA A 120 5.95 12.18 -13.93
CA ALA A 120 7.03 12.04 -12.96
C ALA A 120 7.08 13.13 -11.87
N ASP A 121 6.67 14.36 -12.23
CA ASP A 121 6.67 15.55 -11.35
C ASP A 121 5.33 15.75 -10.62
N LEU A 122 4.34 14.89 -10.89
CA LEU A 122 3.07 14.90 -10.19
C LEU A 122 3.28 14.48 -8.72
N GLN A 123 2.85 15.34 -7.79
CA GLN A 123 2.97 15.08 -6.36
C GLN A 123 2.03 13.94 -5.93
N TRP A 124 2.45 13.15 -4.94
CA TRP A 124 1.67 12.01 -4.50
C TRP A 124 0.33 12.42 -3.86
N GLU A 125 0.32 13.55 -3.17
CA GLU A 125 -0.88 14.16 -2.59
C GLU A 125 -1.90 14.51 -3.68
N THR A 126 -1.42 15.02 -4.83
CA THR A 126 -2.25 15.28 -6.02
C THR A 126 -2.84 13.99 -6.59
N VAL A 127 -2.04 12.92 -6.67
CA VAL A 127 -2.51 11.60 -7.10
C VAL A 127 -3.63 11.11 -6.18
N GLN A 128 -3.45 11.16 -4.86
CA GLN A 128 -4.47 10.73 -3.89
C GLN A 128 -5.73 11.59 -3.97
N ALA A 129 -5.58 12.91 -4.02
CA ALA A 129 -6.68 13.86 -4.09
C ALA A 129 -7.51 13.68 -5.37
N ARG A 130 -6.88 13.32 -6.50
CA ARG A 130 -7.57 13.01 -7.76
C ARG A 130 -8.61 11.90 -7.58
N TYR A 131 -8.31 10.86 -6.80
CA TYR A 131 -9.26 9.76 -6.57
C TYR A 131 -10.36 10.09 -5.56
N ALA A 132 -10.23 11.22 -4.86
CA ALA A 132 -11.27 11.78 -4.00
C ALA A 132 -12.15 12.81 -4.72
N LEU A 133 -11.86 13.13 -6.00
CA LEU A 133 -12.66 14.06 -6.78
C LEU A 133 -14.09 13.53 -6.98
N PRO A 134 -15.10 14.41 -6.99
CA PRO A 134 -16.46 14.05 -7.34
C PRO A 134 -16.53 13.38 -8.73
N PRO A 135 -17.46 12.44 -8.96
CA PRO A 135 -17.63 11.79 -10.26
C PRO A 135 -17.83 12.77 -11.42
N GLY A 136 -18.48 13.91 -11.17
CA GLY A 136 -18.67 14.97 -12.16
C GLY A 136 -17.36 15.51 -12.73
N CYS A 137 -16.31 15.65 -11.90
CA CYS A 137 -14.99 16.08 -12.37
C CYS A 137 -14.32 15.02 -13.26
N ALA A 138 -14.55 13.74 -12.99
CA ALA A 138 -13.98 12.62 -13.75
C ALA A 138 -14.61 12.48 -15.15
N GLU A 139 -15.86 12.90 -15.31
CA GLU A 139 -16.60 12.87 -16.58
C GLU A 139 -16.23 14.01 -17.53
N LEU A 140 -15.54 15.05 -17.04
CA LEU A 140 -15.13 16.19 -17.86
C LEU A 140 -13.92 15.80 -18.71
N ASP A 141 -14.08 15.91 -20.04
CA ASP A 141 -13.01 15.63 -21.01
C ASP A 141 -11.72 16.41 -20.71
N ALA A 142 -11.86 17.65 -20.20
CA ALA A 142 -10.72 18.48 -19.82
C ALA A 142 -9.85 17.84 -18.73
N CYS A 143 -10.43 17.07 -17.81
CA CYS A 143 -9.69 16.44 -16.71
C CYS A 143 -9.00 15.14 -17.10
N LYS A 144 -9.26 14.57 -18.30
CA LYS A 144 -8.69 13.28 -18.72
C LYS A 144 -7.16 13.21 -18.62
N PRO A 145 -6.39 14.22 -19.05
CA PRO A 145 -4.93 14.16 -18.95
C PRO A 145 -4.43 14.06 -17.50
N LEU A 146 -5.05 14.77 -16.56
CA LEU A 146 -4.75 14.64 -15.12
C LEU A 146 -5.03 13.21 -14.62
N PHE A 147 -6.12 12.61 -15.07
CA PHE A 147 -6.54 11.26 -14.68
C PHE A 147 -5.58 10.20 -15.23
N GLU A 148 -5.11 10.39 -16.46
CA GLU A 148 -4.09 9.56 -17.11
C GLU A 148 -2.73 9.71 -16.41
N ALA A 149 -2.23 10.93 -16.22
CA ALA A 149 -0.97 11.20 -15.54
C ALA A 149 -0.95 10.68 -14.09
N ALA A 150 -2.06 10.82 -13.35
CA ALA A 150 -2.18 10.24 -12.01
C ALA A 150 -2.20 8.71 -12.03
N GLY A 151 -2.75 8.11 -13.08
CA GLY A 151 -2.71 6.67 -13.32
C GLY A 151 -1.30 6.16 -13.61
N GLU A 152 -0.59 6.85 -14.51
CA GLU A 152 0.82 6.56 -14.83
C GLU A 152 1.70 6.67 -13.58
N LYS A 153 1.60 7.77 -12.82
CA LYS A 153 2.37 7.94 -11.58
C LYS A 153 2.06 6.86 -10.55
N LEU A 154 0.79 6.45 -10.42
CA LEU A 154 0.39 5.34 -9.55
C LEU A 154 1.04 4.03 -10.01
N GLN A 155 1.05 3.76 -11.31
CA GLN A 155 1.64 2.56 -11.89
C GLN A 155 3.18 2.56 -11.78
N ASP A 156 3.83 3.71 -11.96
CA ASP A 156 5.28 3.84 -11.83
C ASP A 156 5.74 3.64 -10.37
N GLU A 157 4.99 4.20 -9.41
CA GLU A 157 5.37 4.10 -8.00
C GLU A 157 5.03 2.75 -7.38
N LEU A 158 3.84 2.20 -7.69
CA LEU A 158 3.27 1.04 -7.00
C LEU A 158 2.90 -0.13 -7.93
N GLY A 159 3.16 -0.04 -9.23
CA GLY A 159 2.80 -1.06 -10.23
C GLY A 159 3.50 -2.39 -10.03
N ASP A 160 4.72 -2.41 -9.49
CA ASP A 160 5.36 -3.65 -9.02
C ASP A 160 5.07 -3.88 -7.54
N LEU A 161 4.07 -4.73 -7.26
CA LEU A 161 3.61 -4.94 -5.89
C LEU A 161 4.66 -5.59 -5.01
N GLU A 162 5.58 -6.41 -5.55
CA GLU A 162 6.63 -7.01 -4.73
C GLU A 162 7.63 -5.94 -4.26
N LEU A 163 8.00 -5.01 -5.14
CA LEU A 163 8.87 -3.88 -4.79
C LEU A 163 8.17 -2.91 -3.84
N ALA A 164 6.89 -2.61 -4.07
CA ALA A 164 6.10 -1.79 -3.17
C ALA A 164 6.00 -2.40 -1.76
N TRP A 165 5.91 -3.73 -1.67
CA TRP A 165 5.94 -4.48 -0.41
C TRP A 165 7.34 -4.69 0.18
N ALA A 166 8.41 -4.44 -0.58
CA ALA A 166 9.78 -4.50 -0.06
C ALA A 166 10.20 -3.16 0.59
N ASP A 167 9.64 -2.04 0.15
CA ASP A 167 9.94 -0.70 0.66
C ASP A 167 8.89 -0.22 1.68
N ALA A 168 9.34 0.16 2.89
CA ALA A 168 8.44 0.55 3.97
C ALA A 168 7.62 1.81 3.68
N SER A 169 8.16 2.76 2.90
CA SER A 169 7.45 3.99 2.52
C SER A 169 6.37 3.66 1.50
N LYS A 170 6.69 2.88 0.47
CA LYS A 170 5.73 2.43 -0.55
C LYS A 170 4.63 1.55 0.03
N GLN A 171 4.92 0.72 1.04
CA GLN A 171 3.90 -0.01 1.80
C GLN A 171 2.87 0.95 2.42
N GLN A 172 3.32 2.04 3.03
CA GLN A 172 2.42 3.03 3.63
C GLN A 172 1.58 3.72 2.55
N LEU A 173 2.18 4.10 1.42
CA LEU A 173 1.45 4.68 0.29
C LEU A 173 0.38 3.72 -0.24
N LEU A 174 0.74 2.45 -0.46
CA LEU A 174 -0.16 1.39 -0.94
C LEU A 174 -1.33 1.15 0.01
N LEU A 175 -1.07 1.08 1.32
CA LEU A 175 -2.10 0.88 2.34
C LEU A 175 -2.97 2.12 2.58
N GLY A 176 -2.44 3.31 2.27
CA GLY A 176 -3.15 4.59 2.31
C GLY A 176 -3.94 4.93 1.05
N LEU A 177 -3.90 4.10 0.00
CA LEU A 177 -4.64 4.36 -1.22
C LEU A 177 -6.16 4.39 -0.97
N PRO A 178 -6.89 5.36 -1.56
CA PRO A 178 -8.34 5.27 -1.64
C PRO A 178 -8.75 4.08 -2.52
N GLN A 179 -9.93 3.51 -2.28
CA GLN A 179 -10.36 2.30 -2.99
C GLN A 179 -10.33 2.43 -4.53
N PRO A 180 -10.77 3.55 -5.15
CA PRO A 180 -10.72 3.69 -6.60
C PRO A 180 -9.28 3.63 -7.16
N ALA A 181 -8.29 4.12 -6.40
CA ALA A 181 -6.88 4.03 -6.78
C ALA A 181 -6.37 2.59 -6.73
N LEU A 182 -6.66 1.89 -5.64
CA LEU A 182 -6.28 0.48 -5.53
C LEU A 182 -6.99 -0.37 -6.59
N LEU A 183 -8.25 -0.06 -6.91
CA LEU A 183 -8.99 -0.73 -7.98
C LEU A 183 -8.31 -0.49 -9.34
N GLN A 184 -7.97 0.76 -9.67
CA GLN A 184 -7.27 1.10 -10.92
C GLN A 184 -5.92 0.37 -11.01
N LEU A 185 -5.10 0.44 -9.95
CA LEU A 185 -3.82 -0.27 -9.87
C LEU A 185 -3.97 -1.78 -10.11
N LEU A 186 -4.96 -2.42 -9.50
CA LEU A 186 -5.15 -3.87 -9.67
C LEU A 186 -5.87 -4.23 -10.98
N GLN A 187 -6.61 -3.33 -11.61
CA GLN A 187 -7.21 -3.56 -12.91
C GLN A 187 -6.19 -3.43 -14.05
N ASP A 188 -5.16 -2.59 -13.88
CA ASP A 188 -4.13 -2.39 -14.87
C ASP A 188 -3.39 -3.70 -15.21
N ASP A 189 -3.25 -3.96 -16.51
CA ASP A 189 -2.58 -5.16 -17.02
C ASP A 189 -1.06 -5.08 -16.89
N ASN A 190 -0.49 -3.89 -16.68
CA ASN A 190 0.93 -3.67 -16.44
C ASN A 190 1.33 -3.91 -14.97
N THR A 191 0.37 -4.17 -14.08
CA THR A 191 0.66 -4.42 -12.66
C THR A 191 1.44 -5.70 -12.51
N CYS A 192 2.68 -5.55 -12.07
CA CYS A 192 3.68 -6.58 -11.94
C CYS A 192 3.57 -7.28 -10.58
N VAL A 193 3.55 -8.62 -10.61
CA VAL A 193 3.59 -9.45 -9.40
C VAL A 193 4.47 -10.67 -9.62
N ALA A 194 5.08 -11.22 -8.56
CA ALA A 194 5.72 -12.53 -8.68
C ALA A 194 4.67 -13.66 -8.69
N SER A 195 3.58 -13.47 -7.93
CA SER A 195 2.43 -14.37 -7.86
C SER A 195 1.15 -13.59 -7.53
N GLU A 196 -0.02 -14.08 -7.96
CA GLU A 196 -1.32 -13.50 -7.58
C GLU A 196 -1.61 -13.60 -6.08
N ASN A 197 -0.84 -14.43 -5.35
CA ASN A 197 -0.79 -14.42 -3.89
C ASN A 197 -0.57 -13.00 -3.33
N THR A 198 0.27 -12.19 -3.99
CA THR A 198 0.58 -10.81 -3.57
C THR A 198 -0.60 -9.87 -3.79
N VAL A 199 -1.39 -10.08 -4.85
CA VAL A 199 -2.62 -9.29 -5.08
C VAL A 199 -3.63 -9.55 -3.95
N PHE A 200 -3.90 -10.82 -3.65
CA PHE A 200 -4.79 -11.18 -2.55
C PHE A 200 -4.28 -10.65 -1.20
N PHE A 201 -2.99 -10.80 -0.93
CA PHE A 201 -2.35 -10.28 0.28
C PHE A 201 -2.52 -8.75 0.39
N THR A 202 -2.29 -8.03 -0.71
CA THR A 202 -2.44 -6.56 -0.76
C THR A 202 -3.86 -6.14 -0.37
N ILE A 203 -4.87 -6.75 -0.99
CA ILE A 203 -6.28 -6.49 -0.67
C ILE A 203 -6.54 -6.81 0.81
N SER A 204 -6.02 -7.93 1.33
CA SER A 204 -6.21 -8.31 2.72
C SER A 204 -5.63 -7.30 3.71
N GLN A 205 -4.40 -6.83 3.47
CA GLN A 205 -3.76 -5.85 4.34
C GLN A 205 -4.43 -4.47 4.25
N TRP A 206 -4.79 -4.03 3.04
CA TRP A 206 -5.55 -2.80 2.86
C TRP A 206 -6.87 -2.85 3.64
N CYS A 207 -7.63 -3.96 3.53
CA CYS A 207 -8.87 -4.15 4.28
C CYS A 207 -8.68 -4.07 5.80
N ARG A 208 -7.58 -4.62 6.33
CA ARG A 208 -7.25 -4.56 7.76
C ARG A 208 -6.88 -3.14 8.19
N GLN A 209 -6.16 -2.40 7.35
CA GLN A 209 -5.81 -1.01 7.61
C GLN A 209 -7.07 -0.13 7.70
N GLN A 210 -8.02 -0.30 6.79
CA GLN A 210 -9.29 0.44 6.79
C GLN A 210 -10.21 0.11 7.99
N GLN A 211 -9.96 -0.99 8.72
CA GLN A 211 -10.73 -1.38 9.89
C GLN A 211 -10.18 -0.82 11.22
N GLN A 212 -9.08 -0.07 11.20
CA GLN A 212 -8.49 0.43 12.44
C GLN A 212 -9.40 1.49 13.10
N PRO A 213 -9.74 1.32 14.40
CA PRO A 213 -10.83 2.06 15.06
C PRO A 213 -10.55 3.55 15.31
N ALA A 214 -9.36 4.07 14.98
CA ALA A 214 -8.95 5.43 15.30
C ALA A 214 -9.76 6.52 14.56
N GLN A 215 -10.57 6.20 13.55
CA GLN A 215 -11.27 7.20 12.72
C GLN A 215 -12.81 7.06 12.67
N GLN A 216 -13.44 6.02 13.25
CA GLN A 216 -14.84 5.71 12.95
C GLN A 216 -15.72 5.35 14.17
N GLN A 217 -15.79 6.20 15.20
CA GLN A 217 -16.72 5.97 16.32
C GLN A 217 -18.16 6.50 16.09
N GLN A 218 -18.45 7.29 15.04
CA GLN A 218 -19.78 7.91 14.90
C GLN A 218 -20.54 7.68 13.57
N GLN A 219 -19.99 6.95 12.58
CA GLN A 219 -20.66 6.70 11.29
C GLN A 219 -20.63 5.22 10.82
N GLN A 220 -20.59 4.26 11.75
CA GLN A 220 -20.29 2.86 11.45
C GLN A 220 -21.30 2.16 10.51
N GLN A 221 -22.62 2.37 10.66
CA GLN A 221 -23.59 1.53 9.95
C GLN A 221 -23.67 1.77 8.43
N GLN A 222 -23.61 3.02 7.96
CA GLN A 222 -23.61 3.28 6.51
C GLN A 222 -22.26 3.03 5.85
N GLN A 223 -21.15 3.23 6.58
CA GLN A 223 -19.81 2.99 6.04
C GLN A 223 -19.52 1.49 5.87
N GLU A 224 -20.11 0.61 6.68
CA GLU A 224 -19.93 -0.84 6.55
C GLU A 224 -20.41 -1.37 5.20
N ALA A 225 -21.60 -0.96 4.71
CA ALA A 225 -22.14 -1.45 3.44
C ALA A 225 -21.27 -1.02 2.24
N VAL A 226 -20.85 0.25 2.22
CA VAL A 226 -19.95 0.79 1.18
C VAL A 226 -18.60 0.08 1.23
N ALA A 227 -18.05 -0.12 2.43
CA ALA A 227 -16.79 -0.85 2.62
C ALA A 227 -16.89 -2.30 2.16
N MET A 228 -18.04 -2.97 2.33
CA MET A 228 -18.25 -4.33 1.84
C MET A 228 -18.27 -4.41 0.32
N SER A 229 -18.96 -3.49 -0.36
CA SER A 229 -18.96 -3.43 -1.83
C SER A 229 -17.55 -3.20 -2.38
N ALA A 230 -16.83 -2.23 -1.79
CA ALA A 230 -15.43 -1.94 -2.12
C ALA A 230 -14.52 -3.17 -2.04
N LYS A 231 -14.64 -3.95 -0.94
CA LYS A 231 -13.88 -5.20 -0.75
C LYS A 231 -14.21 -6.23 -1.83
N HIS A 232 -15.49 -6.36 -2.17
CA HIS A 232 -15.94 -7.31 -3.18
C HIS A 232 -15.40 -6.95 -4.56
N ASP A 233 -15.41 -5.67 -4.94
CA ASP A 233 -14.90 -5.25 -6.24
C ASP A 233 -13.39 -5.48 -6.37
N LEU A 234 -12.62 -5.28 -5.30
CA LEU A 234 -11.20 -5.61 -5.27
C LEU A 234 -10.94 -7.13 -5.39
N LEU A 235 -11.67 -7.95 -4.62
CA LEU A 235 -11.50 -9.41 -4.64
C LEU A 235 -11.85 -10.05 -5.99
N LYS A 236 -12.76 -9.45 -6.76
CA LYS A 236 -13.07 -9.88 -8.13
C LYS A 236 -11.89 -9.77 -9.09
N LEU A 237 -10.84 -9.00 -8.75
CA LEU A 237 -9.65 -8.79 -9.59
C LEU A 237 -8.55 -9.84 -9.38
N VAL A 238 -8.68 -10.69 -8.36
CA VAL A 238 -7.69 -11.74 -8.09
C VAL A 238 -7.79 -12.82 -9.17
N ARG A 239 -6.70 -13.06 -9.90
CA ARG A 239 -6.67 -14.05 -10.98
C ARG A 239 -6.39 -15.44 -10.38
N MET A 240 -7.39 -16.04 -9.72
CA MET A 240 -7.25 -17.21 -8.86
C MET A 240 -6.46 -18.38 -9.47
N GLN A 241 -6.57 -18.63 -10.78
CA GLN A 241 -5.81 -19.67 -11.48
C GLN A 241 -4.29 -19.49 -11.43
N HIS A 242 -3.80 -18.28 -11.13
CA HIS A 242 -2.37 -17.96 -11.03
C HIS A 242 -1.91 -17.74 -9.57
N CYS A 243 -2.79 -17.99 -8.58
CA CYS A 243 -2.36 -18.19 -7.20
C CYS A 243 -1.62 -19.54 -7.09
N THR A 244 -0.77 -19.70 -6.08
CA THR A 244 -0.20 -21.03 -5.81
C THR A 244 -1.25 -21.92 -5.13
N GLY A 245 -1.27 -23.22 -5.46
CA GLY A 245 -2.26 -24.16 -4.94
C GLY A 245 -2.32 -24.22 -3.40
N LEU A 246 -1.16 -24.23 -2.73
CA LEU A 246 -1.11 -24.19 -1.26
C LEU A 246 -1.59 -22.84 -0.72
N TYR A 247 -1.32 -21.71 -1.38
CA TYR A 247 -1.85 -20.41 -0.96
C TYR A 247 -3.38 -20.36 -1.04
N ALA A 248 -3.95 -20.80 -2.16
CA ALA A 248 -5.39 -20.80 -2.37
C ALA A 248 -6.11 -21.66 -1.30
N THR A 249 -5.59 -22.87 -1.06
CA THR A 249 -6.18 -23.82 -0.10
C THR A 249 -5.95 -23.44 1.36
N ALA A 250 -4.74 -22.99 1.72
CA ALA A 250 -4.37 -22.76 3.12
C ALA A 250 -4.67 -21.34 3.61
N VAL A 251 -4.63 -20.34 2.72
CA VAL A 251 -4.79 -18.92 3.05
C VAL A 251 -6.13 -18.41 2.57
N VAL A 252 -6.37 -18.38 1.25
CA VAL A 252 -7.58 -17.77 0.67
C VAL A 252 -8.83 -18.43 1.26
N ALA A 253 -8.94 -19.76 1.17
CA ALA A 253 -10.11 -20.51 1.63
C ALA A 253 -10.47 -20.30 3.12
N ARG A 254 -9.52 -19.86 3.93
CA ARG A 254 -9.63 -19.77 5.39
C ARG A 254 -9.78 -18.34 5.90
N THR A 255 -9.64 -17.35 5.03
CA THR A 255 -9.79 -15.95 5.40
C THR A 255 -11.26 -15.53 5.37
N ARG A 256 -11.70 -14.77 6.38
CA ARG A 256 -13.05 -14.18 6.41
C ARG A 256 -13.30 -13.26 5.21
N LEU A 257 -12.24 -12.61 4.71
CA LEU A 257 -12.31 -11.73 3.55
C LEU A 257 -12.72 -12.50 2.29
N ALA A 258 -12.11 -13.65 2.00
CA ALA A 258 -12.52 -14.47 0.85
C ALA A 258 -13.94 -15.04 1.05
N GLN A 259 -14.24 -15.51 2.26
CA GLN A 259 -15.53 -16.11 2.62
C GLN A 259 -16.69 -15.11 2.57
N SER A 260 -16.43 -13.80 2.56
CA SER A 260 -17.50 -12.79 2.41
C SER A 260 -17.99 -12.64 0.98
N LEU A 261 -17.16 -13.01 -0.01
CA LEU A 261 -17.50 -12.91 -1.44
C LEU A 261 -17.75 -14.26 -2.09
N PHE A 262 -16.90 -15.26 -1.78
CA PHE A 262 -16.90 -16.56 -2.42
C PHE A 262 -17.61 -17.60 -1.55
N SER A 263 -18.48 -18.39 -2.17
CA SER A 263 -19.04 -19.61 -1.58
C SER A 263 -17.97 -20.69 -1.44
N ALA A 264 -18.23 -21.70 -0.61
CA ALA A 264 -17.33 -22.83 -0.42
C ALA A 264 -17.06 -23.60 -1.74
N ALA A 265 -18.07 -23.72 -2.62
CA ALA A 265 -17.92 -24.36 -3.92
C ALA A 265 -17.00 -23.54 -4.85
N GLU A 266 -17.20 -22.22 -4.91
CA GLU A 266 -16.34 -21.32 -5.70
C GLU A 266 -14.88 -21.36 -5.20
N ILE A 267 -14.66 -21.39 -3.88
CA ILE A 267 -13.32 -21.55 -3.29
C ILE A 267 -12.70 -22.89 -3.68
N ALA A 268 -13.47 -23.98 -3.66
CA ALA A 268 -12.97 -25.30 -4.05
C ALA A 268 -12.53 -25.32 -5.53
N GLU A 269 -13.32 -24.73 -6.42
CA GLU A 269 -12.97 -24.58 -7.83
C GLU A 269 -11.73 -23.71 -8.02
N ALA A 270 -11.63 -22.57 -7.31
CA ALA A 270 -10.42 -21.73 -7.33
C ALA A 270 -9.17 -22.51 -6.90
N CYS A 271 -9.29 -23.38 -5.88
CA CYS A 271 -8.19 -24.24 -5.44
C CYS A 271 -7.79 -25.27 -6.50
N VAL A 272 -8.76 -25.87 -7.21
CA VAL A 272 -8.50 -26.79 -8.32
C VAL A 272 -7.79 -26.05 -9.45
N LEU A 273 -8.26 -24.86 -9.83
CA LEU A 273 -7.65 -24.02 -10.86
C LEU A 273 -6.19 -23.64 -10.51
N ALA A 274 -5.95 -23.19 -9.27
CA ALA A 274 -4.62 -22.80 -8.79
C ALA A 274 -3.63 -23.98 -8.68
N SER A 275 -4.12 -25.19 -8.43
CA SER A 275 -3.28 -26.39 -8.25
C SER A 275 -3.10 -27.19 -9.54
N ALA A 276 -3.97 -26.98 -10.52
CA ALA A 276 -3.92 -27.70 -11.77
C ALA A 276 -2.75 -27.24 -12.63
N GLY A 277 -1.97 -28.19 -13.16
CA GLY A 277 -0.96 -27.88 -14.16
C GLY A 277 -1.58 -27.32 -15.44
N LYS A 278 -0.80 -26.56 -16.22
CA LYS A 278 -1.23 -25.88 -17.47
C LYS A 278 -1.93 -26.79 -18.51
N ARG A 279 -1.75 -28.11 -18.41
CA ARG A 279 -2.32 -29.13 -19.33
C ARG A 279 -3.47 -29.93 -18.72
N SER A 280 -4.00 -29.52 -17.58
CA SER A 280 -5.10 -30.21 -16.92
C SER A 280 -6.40 -30.00 -17.70
N GLN A 281 -6.98 -31.09 -18.21
CA GLN A 281 -8.31 -31.07 -18.85
C GLN A 281 -9.38 -30.56 -17.87
N VAL A 282 -9.30 -30.96 -16.59
CA VAL A 282 -10.24 -30.52 -15.55
C VAL A 282 -10.23 -29.00 -15.41
N ALA A 283 -9.05 -28.38 -15.40
CA ALA A 283 -8.94 -26.91 -15.31
C ALA A 283 -9.51 -26.21 -16.55
N GLN A 284 -9.26 -26.76 -17.75
CA GLN A 284 -9.83 -26.22 -18.99
C GLN A 284 -11.36 -26.29 -18.97
N THR A 285 -11.93 -27.45 -18.60
CA THR A 285 -13.37 -27.62 -18.45
C THR A 285 -13.97 -26.63 -17.44
N LEU A 286 -13.31 -26.42 -16.30
CA LEU A 286 -13.75 -25.42 -15.32
C LEU A 286 -13.69 -24.00 -15.90
N LEU A 287 -12.60 -23.61 -16.58
CA LEU A 287 -12.48 -22.28 -17.18
C LEU A 287 -13.55 -22.00 -18.25
N GLU A 288 -14.00 -23.04 -18.96
CA GLU A 288 -15.00 -22.92 -20.03
C GLU A 288 -16.44 -22.98 -19.54
N HIS A 289 -16.72 -23.76 -18.49
CA HIS A 289 -18.10 -24.11 -18.11
C HIS A 289 -18.48 -23.78 -16.66
N SER A 290 -17.54 -23.34 -15.83
CA SER A 290 -17.85 -23.01 -14.43
C SER A 290 -18.73 -21.75 -14.31
N PRO A 291 -19.83 -21.81 -13.54
CA PRO A 291 -20.57 -20.61 -13.13
C PRO A 291 -19.72 -19.62 -12.33
N ALA A 292 -18.75 -20.11 -11.53
CA ALA A 292 -17.84 -19.26 -10.77
C ALA A 292 -16.95 -18.43 -11.70
N VAL A 293 -16.39 -19.04 -12.74
CA VAL A 293 -15.55 -18.34 -13.73
C VAL A 293 -16.37 -17.34 -14.55
N ALA A 294 -17.62 -17.66 -14.86
CA ALA A 294 -18.54 -16.71 -15.50
C ALA A 294 -18.82 -15.49 -14.60
N ARG A 295 -19.00 -15.71 -13.28
CA ARG A 295 -19.20 -14.65 -12.28
C ARG A 295 -17.93 -13.83 -12.00
N PHE A 296 -16.76 -14.44 -12.10
CA PHE A 296 -15.46 -13.83 -11.81
C PHE A 296 -14.52 -13.88 -13.02
N PRO A 297 -14.69 -12.97 -14.01
CA PRO A 297 -13.92 -13.00 -15.25
C PRO A 297 -12.39 -12.91 -15.06
N ALA A 298 -11.90 -12.33 -13.97
CA ALA A 298 -10.46 -12.29 -13.69
C ALA A 298 -9.86 -13.70 -13.49
N TRP A 299 -10.66 -14.70 -13.13
CA TRP A 299 -10.17 -16.07 -12.94
C TRP A 299 -9.68 -16.70 -14.25
N LYS A 300 -10.17 -16.24 -15.40
CA LYS A 300 -9.69 -16.64 -16.73
C LYS A 300 -8.68 -15.66 -17.36
N ALA A 301 -8.41 -14.53 -16.71
CA ALA A 301 -7.49 -13.53 -17.23
C ALA A 301 -6.06 -14.07 -17.33
N ALA A 302 -5.27 -13.53 -18.26
CA ALA A 302 -3.88 -13.88 -18.45
C ALA A 302 -3.05 -13.66 -17.17
N LYS A 303 -1.88 -14.28 -17.06
CA LYS A 303 -0.97 -13.99 -15.94
C LYS A 303 -0.49 -12.55 -16.05
N ARG A 304 -0.44 -11.83 -14.92
CA ARG A 304 0.17 -10.50 -14.85
C ARG A 304 1.65 -10.52 -15.26
N PRO A 305 2.20 -9.40 -15.73
CA PRO A 305 3.63 -9.23 -15.91
C PRO A 305 4.38 -9.61 -14.63
N ALA A 306 5.55 -10.20 -14.82
CA ALA A 306 6.26 -10.80 -13.72
C ALA A 306 7.18 -9.76 -13.08
N SER A 307 7.01 -9.52 -11.77
CA SER A 307 7.80 -8.57 -10.97
C SER A 307 9.30 -8.62 -11.22
N ALA A 308 9.96 -7.46 -11.14
CA ALA A 308 11.41 -7.36 -11.15
C ALA A 308 12.05 -8.09 -9.96
N MET A 309 11.32 -8.23 -8.84
CA MET A 309 11.76 -8.96 -7.67
C MET A 309 11.56 -10.48 -7.85
N ARG A 310 12.59 -11.14 -8.38
CA ARG A 310 12.59 -12.59 -8.65
C ARG A 310 12.83 -13.48 -7.43
N GLN A 311 13.39 -12.90 -6.38
CA GLN A 311 13.74 -13.58 -5.14
C GLN A 311 13.72 -12.55 -4.00
N LEU A 312 13.51 -13.01 -2.78
CA LEU A 312 13.60 -12.17 -1.59
C LEU A 312 14.99 -12.28 -0.99
N ASP A 313 15.76 -11.20 -1.03
CA ASP A 313 17.06 -11.09 -0.37
C ASP A 313 16.94 -10.23 0.90
N MET A 314 16.90 -10.89 2.05
CA MET A 314 16.86 -10.23 3.35
C MET A 314 18.29 -10.02 3.83
N GLN A 315 18.69 -8.76 4.00
CA GLN A 315 19.98 -8.39 4.57
C GLN A 315 19.77 -7.77 5.94
N TRP A 316 20.47 -8.28 6.94
CA TRP A 316 20.37 -7.80 8.31
C TRP A 316 21.76 -7.57 8.91
N GLN A 317 22.07 -6.30 9.15
CA GLN A 317 23.23 -5.88 9.92
C GLN A 317 22.84 -5.93 11.40
N LEU A 318 23.21 -7.00 12.09
CA LEU A 318 22.94 -7.19 13.52
C LEU A 318 24.06 -6.54 14.34
N PRO A 319 23.79 -5.45 15.08
CA PRO A 319 24.80 -4.80 15.91
C PRO A 319 25.31 -5.75 17.00
N LEU A 320 26.63 -5.78 17.21
CA LEU A 320 27.21 -6.63 18.26
C LEU A 320 26.69 -6.31 19.66
N GLN A 321 26.30 -5.06 19.92
CA GLN A 321 25.70 -4.66 21.19
C GLN A 321 24.39 -5.42 21.47
N GLN A 322 23.52 -5.57 20.47
CA GLN A 322 22.27 -6.33 20.63
C GLN A 322 22.54 -7.82 20.87
N LEU A 323 23.54 -8.37 20.17
CA LEU A 323 23.95 -9.75 20.39
C LEU A 323 24.59 -9.96 21.77
N GLN A 324 25.37 -8.99 22.25
CA GLN A 324 25.93 -8.97 23.59
C GLN A 324 24.84 -9.05 24.65
N GLU A 325 23.82 -8.19 24.55
CA GLU A 325 22.68 -8.18 25.47
C GLU A 325 21.97 -9.54 25.47
N ALA A 326 21.72 -10.13 24.29
CA ALA A 326 21.09 -11.44 24.17
C ALA A 326 21.93 -12.57 24.80
N VAL A 327 23.25 -12.58 24.60
CA VAL A 327 24.16 -13.56 25.21
C VAL A 327 24.25 -13.38 26.72
N GLN A 328 24.36 -12.14 27.20
CA GLN A 328 24.41 -11.86 28.64
C GLN A 328 23.12 -12.30 29.35
N GLN A 329 21.95 -12.01 28.76
CA GLN A 329 20.67 -12.49 29.29
C GLN A 329 20.60 -14.03 29.30
N HIS A 330 21.06 -14.70 28.24
CA HIS A 330 21.12 -16.16 28.17
C HIS A 330 22.01 -16.77 29.26
N LEU A 331 23.16 -16.15 29.54
CA LEU A 331 24.06 -16.59 30.61
C LEU A 331 23.44 -16.41 32.01
N GLN A 332 22.66 -15.35 32.22
CA GLN A 332 21.94 -15.09 33.48
C GLN A 332 20.74 -16.03 33.67
N HIS A 333 20.04 -16.38 32.58
CA HIS A 333 18.78 -17.12 32.61
C HIS A 333 18.88 -18.45 31.86
N LYS A 334 19.80 -19.34 32.27
CA LYS A 334 20.19 -20.63 31.65
C LYS A 334 19.08 -21.53 31.03
N LEU A 335 17.80 -21.26 31.28
CA LEU A 335 16.64 -22.02 30.79
C LEU A 335 15.70 -21.24 29.85
N LYS A 336 15.88 -19.92 29.66
CA LYS A 336 15.05 -19.12 28.73
C LYS A 336 15.79 -18.96 27.40
N MET A 337 15.13 -19.29 26.29
CA MET A 337 15.67 -18.98 24.96
C MET A 337 15.58 -17.47 24.73
N HIS A 338 16.71 -16.87 24.36
CA HIS A 338 16.79 -15.47 23.94
C HIS A 338 16.97 -15.42 22.43
N TYR A 339 16.18 -14.56 21.78
CA TYR A 339 16.22 -14.41 20.33
C TYR A 339 16.09 -12.95 19.90
N LEU A 340 16.68 -12.66 18.76
CA LEU A 340 16.63 -11.36 18.07
C LEU A 340 15.93 -11.55 16.73
N LEU A 341 15.20 -10.54 16.26
CA LEU A 341 14.44 -10.58 15.01
C LEU A 341 14.87 -9.43 14.08
N SER A 342 14.95 -9.69 12.78
CA SER A 342 15.15 -8.64 11.77
C SER A 342 13.89 -7.81 11.53
N THR A 343 13.91 -6.91 10.56
CA THR A 343 12.70 -6.33 9.99
C THR A 343 11.86 -7.38 9.26
N ARG A 344 10.56 -7.09 9.09
CA ARG A 344 9.62 -7.90 8.31
C ARG A 344 9.80 -7.61 6.82
N HIS A 345 9.88 -8.66 6.02
CA HIS A 345 9.92 -8.59 4.56
C HIS A 345 8.75 -9.35 3.96
N THR A 346 8.24 -8.92 2.81
CA THR A 346 7.09 -9.55 2.15
C THR A 346 7.48 -9.95 0.73
N TRP A 347 7.11 -11.16 0.32
CA TRP A 347 7.29 -11.66 -1.05
C TRP A 347 6.26 -12.75 -1.37
N GLN A 348 5.66 -12.72 -2.56
CA GLN A 348 4.59 -13.63 -3.01
C GLN A 348 3.45 -13.80 -1.99
N GLY A 349 3.02 -12.68 -1.40
CA GLY A 349 1.95 -12.64 -0.41
C GLY A 349 2.26 -13.34 0.93
N THR A 350 3.55 -13.58 1.22
CA THR A 350 4.02 -14.16 2.48
C THR A 350 5.03 -13.24 3.14
N CYS A 351 5.06 -13.25 4.48
CA CYS A 351 5.96 -12.42 5.24
C CYS A 351 7.05 -13.25 5.94
N PHE A 352 8.27 -12.72 5.92
CA PHE A 352 9.47 -13.37 6.41
C PHE A 352 10.24 -12.46 7.37
N MET A 353 10.95 -13.08 8.31
CA MET A 353 11.94 -12.43 9.15
C MET A 353 13.11 -13.39 9.37
N LEU A 354 14.29 -12.84 9.56
CA LEU A 354 15.42 -13.55 10.15
C LEU A 354 15.28 -13.55 11.67
N LYS A 355 15.72 -14.64 12.29
CA LYS A 355 15.79 -14.82 13.73
C LYS A 355 17.16 -15.37 14.09
N VAL A 356 17.82 -14.72 15.04
CA VAL A 356 19.01 -15.26 15.70
C VAL A 356 18.61 -15.79 17.07
N GLU A 357 19.05 -16.99 17.43
CA GLU A 357 18.83 -17.56 18.76
C GLU A 357 20.16 -17.92 19.42
N VAL A 358 20.25 -17.66 20.72
CA VAL A 358 21.33 -18.16 21.57
C VAL A 358 20.79 -19.33 22.39
N THR A 359 21.43 -20.49 22.29
CA THR A 359 21.00 -21.71 22.98
C THR A 359 22.19 -22.40 23.65
N THR A 360 21.93 -23.22 24.67
CA THR A 360 22.95 -24.11 25.25
C THR A 360 22.62 -25.54 24.85
N ASP A 361 23.61 -26.26 24.33
CA ASP A 361 23.49 -27.69 24.07
C ASP A 361 23.35 -28.43 25.42
N THR A 362 22.31 -29.25 25.56
CA THR A 362 22.05 -29.97 26.81
C THR A 362 22.93 -31.21 26.95
N ALA A 363 23.46 -31.74 25.84
CA ALA A 363 24.34 -32.90 25.84
C ALA A 363 25.80 -32.52 26.12
N ALA A 364 26.21 -31.31 25.75
CA ALA A 364 27.52 -30.75 26.05
C ALA A 364 27.36 -29.26 26.39
N PRO A 365 27.99 -28.71 27.45
CA PRO A 365 27.76 -27.34 27.93
C PRO A 365 28.36 -26.28 26.99
N ARG A 366 27.95 -26.29 25.72
CA ARG A 366 28.38 -25.41 24.64
C ARG A 366 27.25 -24.43 24.34
N THR A 367 27.60 -23.16 24.23
CA THR A 367 26.65 -22.17 23.73
C THR A 367 26.67 -22.19 22.20
N GLN A 368 25.50 -22.06 21.58
CA GLN A 368 25.35 -22.09 20.13
C GLN A 368 24.56 -20.85 19.67
N LEU A 369 25.04 -20.25 18.58
CA LEU A 369 24.33 -19.20 17.85
C LEU A 369 23.66 -19.83 16.63
N GLY A 370 22.33 -19.82 16.63
CA GLY A 370 21.53 -20.26 15.50
C GLY A 370 21.02 -19.09 14.67
N LEU A 371 20.89 -19.30 13.36
CA LEU A 371 20.19 -18.41 12.43
C LEU A 371 19.03 -19.18 11.82
N TYR A 372 17.88 -18.53 11.78
CA TYR A 372 16.64 -19.08 11.30
C TYR A 372 15.91 -18.07 10.42
N ILE A 373 15.12 -18.59 9.49
CA ILE A 373 14.05 -17.85 8.84
C ILE A 373 12.72 -18.20 9.51
N ARG A 374 11.88 -17.19 9.72
CA ARG A 374 10.50 -17.34 10.14
C ARG A 374 9.59 -16.95 8.99
N MET A 375 8.55 -17.74 8.78
CA MET A 375 7.39 -17.36 8.00
C MET A 375 6.32 -16.86 8.97
N LEU A 376 5.86 -15.63 8.80
CA LEU A 376 4.85 -14.99 9.64
C LEU A 376 3.45 -15.16 9.05
N ASP A 377 2.43 -14.93 9.88
CA ASP A 377 1.03 -14.88 9.47
C ASP A 377 0.54 -16.16 8.77
N VAL A 378 1.18 -17.31 9.05
CA VAL A 378 0.71 -18.61 8.59
C VAL A 378 -0.57 -18.91 9.36
N PRO A 379 -1.75 -18.97 8.72
CA PRO A 379 -3.01 -19.23 9.42
C PRO A 379 -2.94 -20.53 10.21
N SER A 380 -3.64 -20.62 11.34
CA SER A 380 -3.63 -21.85 12.17
C SER A 380 -4.10 -23.07 11.37
N GLY A 381 -3.20 -24.03 11.12
CA GLY A 381 -3.45 -25.20 10.26
C GLY A 381 -3.29 -24.94 8.75
N GLY A 382 -2.81 -23.77 8.36
CA GLY A 382 -2.37 -23.49 7.00
C GLY A 382 -1.03 -24.17 6.73
N VAL A 383 -0.74 -24.44 5.46
CA VAL A 383 0.49 -25.10 5.00
C VAL A 383 1.11 -24.23 3.92
N ARG A 384 2.39 -23.87 4.06
CA ARG A 384 3.14 -23.11 3.06
C ARG A 384 4.55 -23.66 2.95
N SER A 385 5.10 -23.70 1.73
CA SER A 385 6.47 -24.16 1.52
C SER A 385 7.33 -23.02 1.00
N ALA A 386 8.61 -23.00 1.37
CA ALA A 386 9.57 -22.08 0.78
C ALA A 386 10.95 -22.74 0.66
N THR A 387 11.65 -22.40 -0.41
CA THR A 387 13.07 -22.74 -0.61
C THR A 387 13.92 -21.53 -0.26
N TYR A 388 14.88 -21.72 0.64
CA TYR A 388 15.68 -20.64 1.19
C TYR A 388 17.14 -21.04 1.44
N LYS A 389 18.01 -20.04 1.56
CA LYS A 389 19.40 -20.12 1.99
C LYS A 389 19.64 -19.09 3.09
N LEU A 390 20.39 -19.46 4.13
CA LEU A 390 20.81 -18.54 5.20
C LEU A 390 22.33 -18.42 5.18
N SER A 391 22.87 -17.25 5.44
CA SER A 391 24.31 -17.09 5.62
C SER A 391 24.70 -16.01 6.63
N ILE A 392 25.91 -16.15 7.18
CA ILE A 392 26.64 -15.12 7.92
C ILE A 392 27.84 -14.74 7.06
N ALA A 393 27.85 -13.51 6.56
CA ALA A 393 28.88 -13.04 5.64
C ALA A 393 30.21 -12.79 6.37
N ALA A 394 31.30 -13.26 5.78
CA ALA A 394 32.64 -12.98 6.30
C ALA A 394 33.00 -11.49 6.11
N ALA A 395 33.71 -10.92 7.08
CA ALA A 395 34.19 -9.56 7.04
C ALA A 395 35.27 -9.40 5.94
N PRO A 396 35.18 -8.36 5.09
CA PRO A 396 36.15 -8.13 4.05
C PRO A 396 37.54 -7.87 4.65
N GLY A 397 38.57 -8.51 4.10
CA GLY A 397 39.96 -8.30 4.52
C GLY A 397 40.39 -9.03 5.79
N SER A 398 39.60 -9.96 6.32
CA SER A 398 40.02 -10.86 7.40
C SER A 398 41.27 -11.65 6.99
N GLN A 399 42.44 -11.23 7.48
CA GLN A 399 43.78 -11.76 7.13
C GLN A 399 44.07 -13.17 7.65
N ALA A 400 43.05 -13.96 7.96
CA ALA A 400 43.20 -15.32 8.46
C ALA A 400 43.59 -16.31 7.34
N GLY A 401 44.72 -16.10 6.64
CA GLY A 401 45.52 -17.08 5.89
C GLY A 401 44.90 -17.87 4.73
N ASN A 402 43.59 -17.83 4.56
CA ASN A 402 42.78 -18.39 3.48
C ASN A 402 41.41 -17.73 3.65
N THR A 403 40.91 -17.03 2.64
CA THR A 403 39.59 -16.39 2.64
C THR A 403 38.54 -17.39 3.16
N LYS A 404 38.16 -17.29 4.44
CA LYS A 404 37.14 -18.16 5.00
C LYS A 404 35.83 -17.84 4.27
N PRO A 405 35.19 -18.82 3.62
CA PRO A 405 33.92 -18.59 2.97
C PRO A 405 32.86 -18.20 4.01
N ASP A 406 31.82 -17.53 3.55
CA ASP A 406 30.61 -17.28 4.34
C ASP A 406 30.15 -18.57 5.03
N ILE A 407 29.59 -18.44 6.24
CA ILE A 407 28.95 -19.59 6.88
C ILE A 407 27.56 -19.71 6.27
N GLU A 408 27.35 -20.73 5.45
CA GLU A 408 26.12 -20.91 4.68
C GLU A 408 25.31 -22.14 5.13
N LEU A 409 23.99 -22.03 5.04
CA LEU A 409 23.02 -23.10 5.23
C LEU A 409 22.05 -23.12 4.03
N GLY A 410 22.05 -24.22 3.29
CA GLY A 410 21.10 -24.47 2.19
C GLY A 410 21.72 -24.49 0.79
N PRO A 411 20.89 -24.55 -0.26
CA PRO A 411 19.43 -24.33 -0.25
C PRO A 411 18.67 -25.43 0.51
N LEU A 412 17.62 -25.02 1.25
CA LEU A 412 16.71 -25.90 1.99
C LEU A 412 15.26 -25.60 1.57
N THR A 413 14.46 -26.64 1.36
CA THR A 413 13.01 -26.51 1.21
C THR A 413 12.34 -26.96 2.50
N TYR A 414 11.42 -26.15 3.00
CA TYR A 414 10.70 -26.48 4.23
C TYR A 414 9.22 -26.10 4.12
N THR A 415 8.37 -26.88 4.79
CA THR A 415 6.92 -26.67 4.85
C THR A 415 6.48 -26.21 6.24
N TRP A 416 6.04 -24.96 6.36
CA TRP A 416 5.51 -24.36 7.58
C TRP A 416 4.04 -24.70 7.79
N THR A 417 3.73 -25.13 9.02
CA THR A 417 2.36 -25.29 9.54
C THR A 417 2.07 -24.38 10.72
N ASN A 418 3.08 -23.61 11.15
CA ASN A 418 3.06 -22.64 12.23
C ASN A 418 4.22 -21.66 12.04
N GLU A 419 4.29 -20.62 12.88
CA GLU A 419 5.30 -19.56 12.78
C GLU A 419 6.66 -19.90 13.41
N LYS A 420 6.96 -21.19 13.64
CA LYS A 420 8.26 -21.59 14.20
C LYS A 420 9.37 -21.33 13.18
N GLY A 421 10.48 -20.80 13.68
CA GLY A 421 11.68 -20.59 12.86
C GLY A 421 12.28 -21.90 12.35
N ARG A 422 12.93 -21.82 11.20
CA ARG A 422 13.64 -22.93 10.54
C ARG A 422 15.02 -22.48 10.11
N GLY A 423 15.99 -23.33 10.37
CA GLY A 423 17.40 -22.97 10.30
C GLY A 423 18.23 -23.98 11.08
N ASN A 424 19.40 -23.54 11.52
CA ASN A 424 20.35 -24.41 12.20
C ASN A 424 20.81 -23.72 13.49
N ASN A 425 20.65 -24.41 14.63
CA ASN A 425 21.11 -23.92 15.92
C ASN A 425 22.64 -23.93 16.05
N LYS A 426 23.36 -24.67 15.20
CA LYS A 426 24.81 -24.91 15.29
C LYS A 426 25.64 -24.12 14.27
N LEU A 427 25.16 -22.97 13.80
CA LEU A 427 25.89 -22.17 12.82
C LEU A 427 27.21 -21.64 13.38
N VAL A 428 27.20 -21.14 14.61
CA VAL A 428 28.42 -20.87 15.38
C VAL A 428 28.34 -21.59 16.70
N THR A 429 29.31 -22.44 16.99
CA THR A 429 29.43 -23.13 18.27
C THR A 429 30.54 -22.50 19.09
N PHE A 430 30.21 -22.14 20.32
CA PHE A 430 31.16 -21.71 21.34
C PHE A 430 31.41 -22.85 22.32
N ASP A 431 32.55 -22.81 22.99
CA ASP A 431 32.75 -23.59 24.20
C ASP A 431 31.82 -23.08 25.32
N ALA A 432 31.98 -23.60 26.54
CA ALA A 432 31.25 -23.10 27.70
C ALA A 432 31.55 -21.60 27.91
N LEU A 433 30.61 -20.73 27.52
CA LEU A 433 30.76 -19.30 27.68
C LEU A 433 30.57 -18.91 29.15
N SER A 434 31.54 -18.20 29.68
CA SER A 434 31.47 -17.56 31.00
C SER A 434 31.11 -16.06 30.91
N ASN A 435 31.37 -15.44 29.76
CA ASN A 435 31.09 -14.04 29.49
C ASN A 435 30.99 -13.76 27.98
N TRP A 436 30.58 -12.53 27.64
CA TRP A 436 30.44 -12.08 26.25
C TRP A 436 31.78 -11.98 25.50
N GLN A 437 32.86 -11.59 26.18
CA GLN A 437 34.17 -11.37 25.57
C GLN A 437 34.70 -12.64 24.89
N GLN A 438 34.41 -13.82 25.45
CA GLN A 438 34.73 -15.12 24.83
C GLN A 438 33.97 -15.34 23.51
N ALA A 439 32.67 -14.99 23.47
CA ALA A 439 31.87 -15.09 22.26
C ALA A 439 32.34 -14.11 21.19
N GLU A 440 32.58 -12.85 21.56
CA GLU A 440 33.08 -11.82 20.66
C GLU A 440 34.45 -12.17 20.08
N ALA A 441 35.39 -12.60 20.92
CA ALA A 441 36.71 -13.04 20.47
C ALA A 441 36.60 -14.18 19.46
N LYS A 442 35.68 -15.14 19.68
CA LYS A 442 35.42 -16.23 18.74
C LYS A 442 34.83 -15.72 17.42
N LEU A 443 33.84 -14.82 17.46
CA LEU A 443 33.25 -14.23 16.25
C LEU A 443 34.30 -13.45 15.44
N ARG A 444 35.18 -12.70 16.10
CA ARG A 444 36.32 -11.99 15.47
C ARG A 444 37.35 -12.97 14.90
N GLN A 445 37.68 -14.04 15.63
CA GLN A 445 38.57 -15.12 15.14
C GLN A 445 38.00 -15.83 13.90
N LEU A 446 36.68 -15.94 13.81
CA LEU A 446 35.98 -16.47 12.63
C LEU A 446 35.90 -15.45 11.50
N GLY A 447 36.27 -14.18 11.73
CA GLY A 447 36.17 -13.11 10.75
C GLY A 447 34.73 -12.74 10.43
N LEU A 448 33.79 -12.89 11.38
CA LEU A 448 32.36 -12.59 11.16
C LEU A 448 31.97 -11.18 11.59
N VAL A 449 32.81 -10.52 12.37
CA VAL A 449 32.57 -9.16 12.85
C VAL A 449 33.14 -8.18 11.83
N HIS A 450 32.26 -7.40 11.21
CA HIS A 450 32.61 -6.38 10.23
C HIS A 450 33.15 -5.12 10.91
N SER A 451 33.77 -4.23 10.12
CA SER A 451 34.37 -2.99 10.64
C SER A 451 33.37 -2.00 11.24
N ASP A 452 32.09 -2.13 10.87
CA ASP A 452 30.95 -1.40 11.41
C ASP A 452 30.48 -1.91 12.78
N GLY A 453 31.09 -2.99 13.30
CA GLY A 453 30.69 -3.60 14.57
C GLY A 453 29.42 -4.45 14.46
N CYS A 454 29.06 -4.92 13.26
CA CYS A 454 27.90 -5.76 13.02
C CYS A 454 28.28 -7.19 12.58
N LEU A 455 27.33 -8.11 12.76
CA LEU A 455 27.26 -9.35 12.00
C LEU A 455 26.37 -9.12 10.79
N HIS A 456 26.83 -9.47 9.59
CA HIS A 456 26.05 -9.33 8.37
C HIS A 456 25.37 -10.66 8.07
N LEU A 457 24.06 -10.72 8.31
CA LEU A 457 23.23 -11.90 8.16
C LEU A 457 22.42 -11.77 6.87
N ARG A 458 22.28 -12.87 6.14
CA ARG A 458 21.52 -12.91 4.89
C ARG A 458 20.54 -14.08 4.89
N GLY A 459 19.34 -13.83 4.38
CA GLY A 459 18.37 -14.86 4.06
C GLY A 459 17.83 -14.67 2.66
N LEU A 460 18.07 -15.66 1.80
CA LEU A 460 17.61 -15.64 0.42
C LEU A 460 16.46 -16.62 0.26
N VAL A 461 15.27 -16.15 -0.14
CA VAL A 461 14.13 -17.02 -0.49
C VAL A 461 13.96 -17.00 -2.00
N THR A 462 14.04 -18.18 -2.62
CA THR A 462 14.06 -18.32 -4.08
C THR A 462 12.78 -18.93 -4.65
N ASN A 463 11.99 -19.62 -3.82
CA ASN A 463 10.70 -20.17 -4.23
C ASN A 463 9.73 -20.24 -3.06
N ILE A 464 8.43 -20.09 -3.34
CA ILE A 464 7.33 -20.23 -2.39
C ILE A 464 6.21 -21.03 -3.06
N GLU A 465 5.65 -22.00 -2.34
CA GLU A 465 4.46 -22.75 -2.76
C GLU A 465 3.31 -22.54 -1.79
#